data_AF-A0A954UU22-F1
#
_entry.id   AF-A0A954UU22-F1
#
_cell.length_a   1.000
_cell.length_b   1.000
_cell.length_c   1.000
_cell.angle_alpha   90.00
_cell.angle_beta   90.00
_cell.angle_gamma   90.00
#
_symmetry.space_group_name_H-M   'P 1'
#
loop_
_entity.id
_entity.type
_entity.pdbx_description
1 polymer ?
#
loop_
_entity_poly.entity_id
_entity_poly.type
_entity_poly.pdbx_seq_one_letter_code
_entity_poly.pdbx_strand_id
1 'polypeptide(L)'
;MKSHSILRITLVATVVLGASGAVRADTPADELLKKPDDWFRSDVGRASVKNVLSWQTAHGDWPKNKDTVSRPFSGEGKKATGTFDNGATTGELRVLARAFRVTGDESCRQAFLRGFDHILEAQYAHGGWPQYFPLSKQYHRHITFNDGTMIRLLEFLRNAESGEDFAFLDAARRDAARAAVKRGIECVVKCQIVVDGTPTVWCAQHHAETLAPVQARSYELPSLSGAESAGILRFLMSLPEPTPEVVRAVRAGAAWFDAAKIEGYRYRRSKTEPALSKDSQARPLWARFYEIESNRPIFSDRDGVA
;
A
#
# COMPACT_ATOMS: atom_id res chain seq x y z
N MET A 1 -29.82 -43.78 30.35
CA MET A 1 -28.84 -43.07 29.50
C MET A 1 -29.39 -41.69 29.19
N LYS A 2 -28.84 -40.65 29.82
CA LYS A 2 -29.22 -39.24 29.58
C LYS A 2 -28.46 -38.74 28.35
N SER A 3 -29.18 -38.38 27.30
CA SER A 3 -28.59 -37.75 26.10
C SER A 3 -28.49 -36.25 26.34
N HIS A 4 -27.27 -35.70 26.33
CA HIS A 4 -27.03 -34.26 26.39
C HIS A 4 -26.93 -33.72 24.97
N SER A 5 -27.99 -33.04 24.53
CA SER A 5 -28.02 -32.28 23.28
C SER A 5 -27.19 -31.00 23.46
N ILE A 6 -25.97 -30.98 22.94
CA ILE A 6 -25.15 -29.76 22.86
C ILE A 6 -25.72 -28.89 21.74
N LEU A 7 -26.40 -27.80 22.13
CA LEU A 7 -26.86 -26.76 21.23
C LEU A 7 -25.64 -25.99 20.68
N ARG A 8 -25.24 -26.30 19.45
CA ARG A 8 -24.25 -25.50 18.71
C ARG A 8 -24.93 -24.19 18.26
N ILE A 9 -24.62 -23.09 18.93
CA ILE A 9 -24.98 -21.74 18.46
C ILE A 9 -24.00 -21.38 17.33
N THR A 10 -24.45 -21.51 16.09
CA THR A 10 -23.74 -20.99 14.93
C THR A 10 -24.05 -19.50 14.80
N LEU A 11 -23.12 -18.65 15.25
CA LEU A 11 -23.18 -17.21 15.03
C LEU A 11 -22.83 -16.92 13.57
N VAL A 12 -23.84 -16.75 12.72
CA VAL A 12 -23.66 -16.27 11.34
C VAL A 12 -23.52 -14.75 11.40
N ALA A 13 -22.28 -14.28 11.58
CA ALA A 13 -21.96 -12.86 11.39
C ALA A 13 -21.96 -12.57 9.88
N THR A 14 -23.09 -12.08 9.37
CA THR A 14 -23.17 -11.59 7.99
C THR A 14 -22.50 -10.22 7.95
N VAL A 15 -21.19 -10.20 7.71
CA VAL A 15 -20.45 -8.97 7.41
C VAL A 15 -20.79 -8.56 5.99
N VAL A 16 -21.78 -7.68 5.83
CA VAL A 16 -22.00 -6.97 4.58
C VAL A 16 -20.86 -5.94 4.45
N LEU A 17 -19.80 -6.33 3.75
CA LEU A 17 -18.72 -5.44 3.33
C LEU A 17 -19.28 -4.42 2.34
N GLY A 18 -19.82 -3.31 2.88
CA GLY A 18 -20.08 -2.11 2.10
C GLY A 18 -18.76 -1.54 1.63
N ALA A 19 -18.52 -1.60 0.32
CA ALA A 19 -17.35 -1.02 -0.33
C ALA A 19 -17.32 0.51 -0.13
N SER A 20 -16.67 0.93 0.94
CA SER A 20 -15.95 2.20 1.01
C SER A 20 -14.47 1.82 1.11
N GLY A 21 -13.96 1.25 0.02
CA GLY A 21 -12.52 1.17 -0.15
C GLY A 21 -11.98 2.60 -0.14
N ALA A 22 -10.87 2.86 0.56
CA ALA A 22 -9.92 3.82 0.02
C ALA A 22 -9.75 3.42 -1.46
N VAL A 23 -10.39 4.17 -2.36
CA VAL A 23 -10.32 3.91 -3.80
C VAL A 23 -8.90 4.23 -4.16
N ARG A 24 -8.07 3.18 -4.18
CA ARG A 24 -6.72 3.19 -4.71
C ARG A 24 -6.84 3.72 -6.14
N ALA A 25 -6.35 4.91 -6.42
CA ALA A 25 -6.31 5.40 -7.80
C ALA A 25 -5.29 4.55 -8.56
N ASP A 26 -5.71 3.99 -9.69
CA ASP A 26 -4.83 3.27 -10.60
C ASP A 26 -3.83 4.25 -11.21
N THR A 27 -2.56 3.86 -11.30
CA THR A 27 -1.57 4.63 -12.06
C THR A 27 -1.85 4.49 -13.56
N PRO A 28 -1.34 5.41 -14.41
CA PRO A 28 -1.43 5.22 -15.86
C PRO A 28 -0.87 3.87 -16.34
N ALA A 29 0.15 3.33 -15.66
CA ALA A 29 0.67 2.00 -15.93
C ALA A 29 -0.32 0.88 -15.55
N ASP A 30 -1.01 0.99 -14.41
CA ASP A 30 -2.03 0.01 -13.99
C ASP A 30 -3.19 -0.08 -15.00
N GLU A 31 -3.54 1.01 -15.68
CA GLU A 31 -4.54 1.00 -16.76
C GLU A 31 -4.13 0.11 -17.95
N LEU A 32 -2.84 -0.03 -18.22
CA LEU A 32 -2.36 -0.93 -19.28
C LEU A 32 -2.54 -2.40 -18.93
N LEU A 33 -2.59 -2.76 -17.64
CA LEU A 33 -2.84 -4.12 -17.19
C LEU A 33 -4.27 -4.60 -17.50
N LYS A 34 -5.19 -3.68 -17.82
CA LYS A 34 -6.56 -4.01 -18.25
C LYS A 34 -6.64 -4.38 -19.74
N LYS A 35 -5.55 -4.21 -20.50
CA LYS A 35 -5.50 -4.55 -21.92
C LYS A 35 -5.33 -6.06 -22.13
N PRO A 36 -5.85 -6.62 -23.24
CA PRO A 36 -5.61 -8.02 -23.60
C PRO A 36 -4.15 -8.23 -24.05
N ASP A 37 -3.66 -9.46 -24.01
CA ASP A 37 -2.26 -9.77 -24.35
C ASP A 37 -1.88 -9.31 -25.77
N ASP A 38 -2.74 -9.51 -26.77
CA ASP A 38 -2.45 -9.08 -28.15
C ASP A 38 -2.28 -7.57 -28.32
N TRP A 39 -2.80 -6.76 -27.39
CA TRP A 39 -2.56 -5.33 -27.39
C TRP A 39 -1.07 -5.01 -27.22
N PHE A 40 -0.33 -5.76 -26.39
CA PHE A 40 1.11 -5.59 -26.20
C PHE A 40 1.92 -5.90 -27.47
N ARG A 41 1.34 -6.66 -28.42
CA ARG A 41 1.92 -6.94 -29.74
C ARG A 41 1.50 -5.93 -30.82
N SER A 42 0.65 -4.97 -30.51
CA SER A 42 0.32 -3.87 -31.44
C SER A 42 1.40 -2.79 -31.44
N ASP A 43 1.41 -1.93 -32.46
CA ASP A 43 2.32 -0.78 -32.51
C ASP A 43 2.08 0.20 -31.35
N VAL A 44 0.81 0.40 -30.99
CA VAL A 44 0.43 1.25 -29.84
C VAL A 44 0.93 0.64 -28.53
N GLY A 45 0.75 -0.67 -28.33
CA GLY A 45 1.23 -1.37 -27.13
C GLY A 45 2.75 -1.32 -26.99
N ARG A 46 3.48 -1.63 -28.07
CA ARG A 46 4.95 -1.51 -28.11
C ARG A 46 5.41 -0.09 -27.82
N ALA A 47 4.76 0.93 -28.40
CA ALA A 47 5.09 2.32 -28.15
C ALA A 47 4.87 2.72 -26.67
N SER A 48 3.75 2.31 -26.06
CA SER A 48 3.49 2.57 -24.64
C SER A 48 4.48 1.87 -23.72
N VAL A 49 4.86 0.62 -24.00
CA VAL A 49 5.90 -0.10 -23.23
C VAL A 49 7.26 0.59 -23.37
N LYS A 50 7.62 1.04 -24.58
CA LYS A 50 8.84 1.81 -24.82
C LYS A 50 8.85 3.13 -24.04
N ASN A 51 7.69 3.78 -23.93
CA ASN A 51 7.55 4.96 -23.08
C ASN A 51 7.84 4.60 -21.62
N VAL A 52 7.19 3.56 -21.07
CA VAL A 52 7.43 3.11 -19.69
C VAL A 52 8.92 2.86 -19.42
N LEU A 53 9.60 2.15 -20.32
CA LEU A 53 11.04 1.88 -20.22
C LEU A 53 11.88 3.16 -20.14
N SER A 54 11.53 4.18 -20.92
CA SER A 54 12.29 5.45 -20.95
C SER A 54 12.22 6.25 -19.64
N TRP A 55 11.21 6.00 -18.79
CA TRP A 55 11.04 6.68 -17.50
C TRP A 55 11.78 6.01 -16.34
N GLN A 56 12.33 4.80 -16.53
CA GLN A 56 13.04 4.11 -15.46
C GLN A 56 14.29 4.90 -15.05
N THR A 57 14.49 5.11 -13.75
CA THR A 57 15.71 5.75 -13.28
C THR A 57 16.92 4.80 -13.33
N ALA A 58 18.12 5.35 -13.08
CA ALA A 58 19.33 4.54 -12.93
C ALA A 58 19.26 3.54 -11.75
N HIS A 59 18.41 3.80 -10.76
CA HIS A 59 18.21 2.89 -9.62
C HIS A 59 17.22 1.77 -9.94
N GLY A 60 16.37 1.94 -10.95
CA GLY A 60 15.40 0.93 -11.38
C GLY A 60 13.95 1.24 -11.02
N ASP A 61 13.67 2.37 -10.38
CA ASP A 61 12.33 2.83 -10.00
C ASP A 61 11.72 3.85 -10.98
N TRP A 62 10.47 4.24 -10.73
CA TRP A 62 9.69 5.16 -11.58
C TRP A 62 9.11 6.36 -10.81
N PRO A 63 8.86 7.49 -11.50
CA PRO A 63 8.33 8.69 -10.86
C PRO A 63 6.84 8.57 -10.54
N LYS A 64 6.43 9.10 -9.38
CA LYS A 64 5.01 9.26 -9.04
C LYS A 64 4.33 10.37 -9.84
N ASN A 65 3.02 10.23 -10.01
CA ASN A 65 2.13 11.26 -10.60
C ASN A 65 2.58 11.72 -12.00
N LYS A 66 3.15 10.80 -12.78
CA LYS A 66 3.54 11.04 -14.18
C LYS A 66 2.79 10.08 -15.09
N ASP A 67 2.50 10.57 -16.30
CA ASP A 67 2.04 9.72 -17.39
C ASP A 67 3.27 9.05 -18.02
N THR A 68 3.60 7.87 -17.49
CA THR A 68 4.74 7.07 -17.94
C THR A 68 4.44 6.28 -19.22
N VAL A 69 3.20 6.31 -19.73
CA VAL A 69 2.72 5.41 -20.80
C VAL A 69 2.45 6.13 -22.12
N SER A 70 2.04 7.40 -22.09
CA SER A 70 1.64 8.12 -23.30
C SER A 70 2.79 8.84 -24.00
N ARG A 71 3.84 9.23 -23.27
CA ARG A 71 4.99 9.97 -23.82
C ARG A 71 6.30 9.42 -23.29
N PRO A 72 7.38 9.41 -24.10
CA PRO A 72 8.69 9.06 -23.59
C PRO A 72 9.19 10.14 -22.62
N PHE A 73 10.11 9.76 -21.76
CA PHE A 73 10.85 10.71 -20.94
C PHE A 73 11.67 11.65 -21.85
N SER A 74 11.40 12.96 -21.79
CA SER A 74 12.07 13.94 -22.65
C SER A 74 13.48 14.31 -22.18
N GLY A 75 13.83 14.04 -20.91
CA GLY A 75 15.15 14.32 -20.36
C GLY A 75 15.53 15.81 -20.29
N GLU A 76 14.64 16.74 -20.64
CA GLU A 76 14.92 18.18 -20.71
C GLU A 76 15.25 18.77 -19.31
N GLY A 77 16.54 18.74 -18.97
CA GLY A 77 17.15 19.48 -17.86
C GLY A 77 17.13 18.82 -16.48
N LYS A 78 16.56 17.62 -16.31
CA LYS A 78 16.51 16.91 -15.01
C LYS A 78 16.66 15.41 -15.17
N LYS A 79 17.28 14.75 -14.18
CA LYS A 79 17.22 13.28 -14.03
C LYS A 79 15.83 12.89 -13.53
N ALA A 80 15.29 11.77 -14.02
CA ALA A 80 14.10 11.17 -13.44
C ALA A 80 14.38 10.81 -11.97
N THR A 81 13.43 11.11 -11.08
CA THR A 81 13.49 10.72 -9.66
C THR A 81 12.36 9.74 -9.38
N GLY A 82 12.70 8.53 -8.98
CA GLY A 82 11.74 7.50 -8.69
C GLY A 82 11.38 7.43 -7.20
N THR A 83 10.37 6.60 -6.91
CA THR A 83 9.76 6.44 -5.59
C THR A 83 8.85 5.21 -5.59
N PHE A 84 8.45 4.78 -4.39
CA PHE A 84 7.40 3.77 -4.21
C PHE A 84 6.03 4.40 -3.86
N ASP A 85 5.97 5.73 -3.73
CA ASP A 85 4.77 6.49 -3.37
C ASP A 85 3.73 6.51 -4.50
N ASN A 86 2.45 6.66 -4.14
CA ASN A 86 1.32 6.76 -5.08
C ASN A 86 1.25 5.63 -6.13
N GLY A 87 1.72 4.42 -5.79
CA GLY A 87 1.70 3.26 -6.67
C GLY A 87 2.80 3.22 -7.73
N ALA A 88 3.68 4.22 -7.77
CA ALA A 88 4.82 4.26 -8.68
C ALA A 88 5.70 3.01 -8.51
N THR A 89 6.43 2.66 -9.57
CA THR A 89 7.33 1.51 -9.67
C THR A 89 6.61 0.18 -9.78
N THR A 90 5.68 -0.16 -8.88
CA THR A 90 5.03 -1.49 -8.93
C THR A 90 4.07 -1.65 -10.11
N GLY A 91 3.39 -0.58 -10.54
CA GLY A 91 2.52 -0.60 -11.73
C GLY A 91 3.34 -0.81 -13.00
N GLU A 92 4.41 -0.01 -13.17
CA GLU A 92 5.34 -0.13 -14.30
C GLU A 92 6.00 -1.50 -14.35
N LEU A 93 6.46 -2.04 -13.21
CA LEU A 93 7.04 -3.39 -13.15
C LEU A 93 6.05 -4.47 -13.60
N ARG A 94 4.78 -4.41 -13.19
CA ARG A 94 3.76 -5.36 -13.66
C ARG A 94 3.56 -5.28 -15.17
N VAL A 95 3.52 -4.07 -15.73
CA VAL A 95 3.41 -3.86 -17.18
C VAL A 95 4.60 -4.47 -17.91
N LEU A 96 5.82 -4.25 -17.41
CA LEU A 96 7.04 -4.80 -18.02
C LEU A 96 7.12 -6.32 -17.93
N ALA A 97 6.72 -6.91 -16.79
CA ALA A 97 6.65 -8.37 -16.64
C ALA A 97 5.69 -8.99 -17.65
N ARG A 98 4.47 -8.44 -17.77
CA ARG A 98 3.48 -8.91 -18.73
C ARG A 98 3.92 -8.69 -20.18
N ALA A 99 4.50 -7.52 -20.49
CA ALA A 99 5.04 -7.23 -21.81
C ALA A 99 6.10 -8.27 -22.20
N PHE A 100 7.05 -8.57 -21.30
CA PHE A 100 8.07 -9.59 -21.54
C PHE A 100 7.46 -10.98 -21.77
N ARG A 101 6.52 -11.42 -20.92
CA ARG A 101 5.84 -12.72 -21.12
C ARG A 101 5.20 -12.83 -22.50
N VAL A 102 4.57 -11.75 -22.97
CA VAL A 102 3.79 -11.75 -24.22
C VAL A 102 4.67 -11.59 -25.47
N THR A 103 5.71 -10.76 -25.41
CA THR A 103 6.49 -10.34 -26.58
C THR A 103 7.89 -10.93 -26.64
N GLY A 104 8.44 -11.37 -25.50
CA GLY A 104 9.85 -11.79 -25.38
C GLY A 104 10.85 -10.63 -25.42
N ASP A 105 10.41 -9.37 -25.30
CA ASP A 105 11.30 -8.20 -25.35
C ASP A 105 12.23 -8.16 -24.12
N GLU A 106 13.48 -8.56 -24.31
CA GLU A 106 14.48 -8.65 -23.25
C GLU A 106 14.73 -7.31 -22.55
N SER A 107 14.49 -6.17 -23.20
CA SER A 107 14.61 -4.86 -22.54
C SER A 107 13.62 -4.71 -21.39
N CYS A 108 12.42 -5.29 -21.52
CA CYS A 108 11.41 -5.34 -20.46
C CYS A 108 11.86 -6.22 -19.31
N ARG A 109 12.44 -7.40 -19.59
CA ARG A 109 13.00 -8.28 -18.55
C ARG A 109 14.13 -7.60 -17.79
N GLN A 110 15.08 -6.98 -18.48
CA GLN A 110 16.21 -6.31 -17.83
C GLN A 110 15.77 -5.12 -16.99
N ALA A 111 14.84 -4.31 -17.48
CA ALA A 111 14.25 -3.22 -16.71
C ALA A 111 13.48 -3.75 -15.50
N PHE A 112 12.70 -4.81 -15.66
CA PHE A 112 11.99 -5.45 -14.57
C PHE A 112 12.93 -5.90 -13.46
N LEU A 113 13.98 -6.65 -13.82
CA LEU A 113 14.92 -7.20 -12.83
C LEU A 113 15.62 -6.09 -12.04
N ARG A 114 16.01 -4.98 -12.69
CA ARG A 114 16.58 -3.82 -11.97
C ARG A 114 15.62 -3.25 -10.93
N GLY A 115 14.36 -3.01 -11.31
CA GLY A 115 13.39 -2.44 -10.36
C GLY A 115 12.96 -3.43 -9.28
N PHE A 116 12.89 -4.72 -9.61
CA PHE A 116 12.63 -5.79 -8.63
C PHE A 116 13.74 -5.87 -7.58
N ASP A 117 15.00 -5.89 -8.02
CA ASP A 117 16.17 -5.91 -7.13
C ASP A 117 16.25 -4.63 -6.29
N HIS A 118 15.90 -3.48 -6.88
CA HIS A 118 15.85 -2.21 -6.17
C HIS A 118 14.80 -2.20 -5.03
N ILE A 119 13.63 -2.81 -5.24
CA ILE A 119 12.64 -3.01 -4.17
C ILE A 119 13.22 -3.86 -3.04
N LEU A 120 13.92 -4.95 -3.37
CA LEU A 120 14.53 -5.82 -2.36
C LEU A 120 15.65 -5.10 -1.60
N GLU A 121 16.49 -4.33 -2.29
CA GLU A 121 17.58 -3.55 -1.70
C GLU A 121 17.08 -2.45 -0.77
N ALA A 122 15.95 -1.82 -1.10
CA ALA A 122 15.36 -0.74 -0.31
C ALA A 122 14.79 -1.20 1.04
N GLN A 123 14.62 -2.51 1.27
CA GLN A 123 14.02 -3.02 2.50
C GLN A 123 14.98 -2.88 3.69
N TYR A 124 14.50 -2.29 4.78
CA TYR A 124 15.23 -2.28 6.05
C TYR A 124 15.43 -3.70 6.59
N ALA A 125 16.48 -3.90 7.40
CA ALA A 125 16.76 -5.19 8.05
C ALA A 125 15.58 -5.73 8.88
N HIS A 126 14.78 -4.85 9.50
CA HIS A 126 13.58 -5.22 10.26
C HIS A 126 12.33 -5.45 9.40
N GLY A 127 12.40 -5.18 8.09
CA GLY A 127 11.35 -5.50 7.12
C GLY A 127 10.56 -4.32 6.56
N GLY A 128 10.70 -3.12 7.10
CA GLY A 128 10.01 -1.93 6.60
C GLY A 128 10.56 -1.41 5.27
N TRP A 129 9.80 -0.53 4.61
CA TRP A 129 10.24 0.18 3.40
C TRP A 129 10.13 1.70 3.52
N PRO A 130 11.11 2.45 2.99
CA PRO A 130 11.01 3.90 2.85
C PRO A 130 10.03 4.29 1.74
N GLN A 131 9.68 5.58 1.68
CA GLN A 131 8.94 6.14 0.54
C GLN A 131 9.84 6.31 -0.70
N TYR A 132 11.13 6.61 -0.48
CA TYR A 132 12.15 6.81 -1.51
C TYR A 132 13.41 6.03 -1.17
N PHE A 133 14.07 5.47 -2.18
CA PHE A 133 15.38 4.85 -2.05
C PHE A 133 16.26 5.24 -3.25
N PRO A 134 17.52 5.67 -3.08
CA PRO A 134 18.29 5.83 -1.85
C PRO A 134 17.69 6.80 -0.82
N LEU A 135 18.05 6.61 0.45
CA LEU A 135 17.46 7.35 1.57
C LEU A 135 17.89 8.83 1.59
N SER A 136 16.96 9.68 1.97
CA SER A 136 17.25 11.08 2.33
C SER A 136 17.30 11.26 3.86
N LYS A 137 17.59 12.49 4.30
CA LYS A 137 17.51 12.88 5.73
C LYS A 137 16.11 13.33 6.18
N GLN A 138 15.13 13.44 5.29
CA GLN A 138 13.79 13.89 5.62
C GLN A 138 12.84 12.70 5.88
N TYR A 139 11.56 12.99 6.14
CA TYR A 139 10.56 11.99 6.54
C TYR A 139 10.40 10.80 5.57
N HIS A 140 10.76 10.95 4.30
CA HIS A 140 10.65 9.89 3.29
C HIS A 140 11.55 8.68 3.57
N ARG A 141 12.49 8.79 4.52
CA ARG A 141 13.26 7.66 5.07
C ARG A 141 12.46 6.78 6.03
N HIS A 142 11.27 7.19 6.47
CA HIS A 142 10.49 6.42 7.45
C HIS A 142 9.75 5.26 6.78
N ILE A 143 9.38 4.27 7.59
CA ILE A 143 8.53 3.17 7.16
C ILE A 143 7.21 3.78 6.71
N THR A 144 6.87 3.61 5.44
CA THR A 144 5.79 4.37 4.82
C THR A 144 4.60 3.47 4.49
N PHE A 145 3.52 3.62 5.26
CA PHE A 145 2.21 3.04 4.94
C PHE A 145 1.36 3.98 4.08
N ASN A 146 1.59 5.29 4.19
CA ASN A 146 0.89 6.32 3.43
C ASN A 146 0.71 5.98 1.94
N ASP A 147 -0.49 6.23 1.42
CA ASP A 147 -0.91 5.93 0.05
C ASP A 147 -0.75 4.43 -0.31
N GLY A 148 -0.73 3.56 0.70
CA GLY A 148 -0.53 2.12 0.58
C GLY A 148 0.89 1.69 0.17
N THR A 149 1.90 2.57 0.29
CA THR A 149 3.26 2.35 -0.23
C THR A 149 3.84 0.97 0.14
N MET A 150 4.06 0.70 1.42
CA MET A 150 4.62 -0.60 1.86
C MET A 150 3.69 -1.77 1.56
N ILE A 151 2.36 -1.58 1.64
CA ILE A 151 1.40 -2.65 1.34
C ILE A 151 1.45 -3.06 -0.14
N ARG A 152 1.60 -2.10 -1.07
CA ARG A 152 1.74 -2.41 -2.50
C ARG A 152 3.02 -3.15 -2.82
N LEU A 153 4.12 -2.83 -2.13
CA LEU A 153 5.38 -3.58 -2.27
C LEU A 153 5.23 -5.01 -1.78
N LEU A 154 4.59 -5.22 -0.62
CA LEU A 154 4.28 -6.55 -0.10
C LEU A 154 3.38 -7.37 -1.04
N GLU A 155 2.29 -6.77 -1.53
CA GLU A 155 1.40 -7.39 -2.51
C GLU A 155 2.16 -7.73 -3.81
N PHE A 156 3.01 -6.83 -4.31
CA PHE A 156 3.83 -7.04 -5.50
C PHE A 156 4.79 -8.22 -5.34
N LEU A 157 5.58 -8.24 -4.26
CA LEU A 157 6.54 -9.32 -4.00
C LEU A 157 5.85 -10.68 -3.81
N ARG A 158 4.70 -10.72 -3.10
CA ARG A 158 3.91 -11.95 -2.95
C ARG A 158 3.37 -12.44 -4.29
N ASN A 159 2.88 -11.54 -5.15
CA ASN A 159 2.39 -11.92 -6.47
C ASN A 159 3.53 -12.44 -7.38
N ALA A 160 4.74 -11.92 -7.22
CA ALA A 160 5.91 -12.36 -7.97
C ALA A 160 6.34 -13.81 -7.69
N GLU A 161 5.91 -14.38 -6.56
CA GLU A 161 6.25 -15.76 -6.21
C GLU A 161 5.57 -16.79 -7.11
N SER A 162 4.35 -16.51 -7.57
CA SER A 162 3.50 -17.50 -8.26
C SER A 162 2.79 -17.00 -9.52
N GLY A 163 2.81 -15.69 -9.80
CA GLY A 163 2.13 -15.14 -10.98
C GLY A 163 2.83 -15.53 -12.29
N GLU A 164 2.02 -15.83 -13.31
CA GLU A 164 2.51 -16.25 -14.64
C GLU A 164 3.39 -15.21 -15.32
N ASP A 165 3.07 -13.91 -15.15
CA ASP A 165 3.86 -12.80 -15.69
C ASP A 165 5.27 -12.78 -15.10
N PHE A 166 5.48 -13.40 -13.94
CA PHE A 166 6.76 -13.45 -13.24
C PHE A 166 7.47 -14.80 -13.40
N ALA A 167 7.01 -15.69 -14.29
CA ALA A 167 7.57 -17.04 -14.48
C ALA A 167 9.09 -17.03 -14.75
N PHE A 168 9.61 -15.95 -15.33
CA PHE A 168 11.03 -15.78 -15.67
C PHE A 168 11.95 -15.42 -14.49
N LEU A 169 11.40 -15.13 -13.30
CA LEU A 169 12.20 -14.92 -12.10
C LEU A 169 12.92 -16.20 -11.69
N ASP A 170 14.22 -16.09 -11.45
CA ASP A 170 15.03 -17.17 -10.91
C ASP A 170 14.65 -17.53 -9.46
N ALA A 171 15.10 -18.71 -9.02
CA ALA A 171 14.80 -19.20 -7.67
C ALA A 171 15.31 -18.25 -6.57
N ALA A 172 16.50 -17.67 -6.74
CA ALA A 172 17.11 -16.81 -5.74
C ALA A 172 16.28 -15.53 -5.50
N ARG A 173 15.78 -14.90 -6.55
CA ARG A 173 14.88 -13.73 -6.46
C ARG A 173 13.53 -14.10 -5.85
N ARG A 174 12.98 -15.28 -6.16
CA ARG A 174 11.75 -15.78 -5.53
C ARG A 174 11.94 -16.03 -4.03
N ASP A 175 13.07 -16.62 -3.64
CA ASP A 175 13.43 -16.82 -2.23
C ASP A 175 13.63 -15.50 -1.50
N ALA A 176 14.31 -14.53 -2.13
CA ALA A 176 14.50 -13.19 -1.58
C ALA A 176 13.17 -12.46 -1.39
N ALA A 177 12.24 -12.58 -2.35
CA ALA A 177 10.89 -12.04 -2.25
C ALA A 177 10.11 -12.65 -1.08
N ARG A 178 10.09 -13.99 -0.95
CA ARG A 178 9.48 -14.69 0.20
C ARG A 178 10.01 -14.19 1.52
N ALA A 179 11.34 -14.11 1.64
CA ALA A 179 12.00 -13.65 2.85
C ALA A 179 11.66 -12.18 3.15
N ALA A 180 11.62 -11.32 2.11
CA ALA A 180 11.25 -9.92 2.25
C ALA A 180 9.78 -9.74 2.67
N VAL A 181 8.85 -10.51 2.09
CA VAL A 181 7.42 -10.50 2.47
C VAL A 181 7.26 -10.92 3.93
N LYS A 182 7.93 -12.00 4.35
CA LYS A 182 7.91 -12.47 5.75
C LYS A 182 8.36 -11.37 6.71
N ARG A 183 9.53 -10.77 6.48
CA ARG A 183 10.05 -9.67 7.33
C ARG A 183 9.12 -8.46 7.30
N GLY A 184 8.54 -8.12 6.16
CA GLY A 184 7.64 -6.99 6.06
C GLY A 184 6.33 -7.20 6.81
N ILE A 185 5.76 -8.41 6.81
CA ILE A 185 4.60 -8.74 7.67
C ILE A 185 4.96 -8.61 9.15
N GLU A 186 6.14 -9.10 9.57
CA GLU A 186 6.63 -8.93 10.94
C GLU A 186 6.79 -7.44 11.31
N CYS A 187 7.31 -6.62 10.39
CA CYS A 187 7.43 -5.18 10.57
C CYS A 187 6.06 -4.51 10.73
N VAL A 188 5.06 -4.87 9.90
CA VAL A 188 3.68 -4.38 10.02
C VAL A 188 3.15 -4.67 11.41
N VAL A 189 3.25 -5.91 11.89
CA VAL A 189 2.77 -6.28 13.24
C VAL A 189 3.50 -5.49 14.32
N LYS A 190 4.82 -5.33 14.22
CA LYS A 190 5.63 -4.57 15.20
C LYS A 190 5.33 -3.06 15.20
N CYS A 191 4.88 -2.51 14.07
CA CYS A 191 4.46 -1.11 13.98
C CYS A 191 3.05 -0.86 14.54
N GLN A 192 2.28 -1.89 14.90
CA GLN A 192 0.93 -1.67 15.43
C GLN A 192 1.00 -0.89 16.74
N ILE A 193 0.25 0.20 16.82
CA ILE A 193 0.29 1.13 17.95
C ILE A 193 -0.46 0.51 19.11
N VAL A 194 0.20 0.45 20.27
CA VAL A 194 -0.37 -0.10 21.51
C VAL A 194 -0.67 1.06 22.45
N VAL A 195 -1.93 1.14 22.89
CA VAL A 195 -2.41 2.10 23.88
C VAL A 195 -2.85 1.30 25.10
N ASP A 196 -2.30 1.58 26.28
CA ASP A 196 -2.62 0.90 27.54
C ASP A 196 -2.61 -0.64 27.43
N GLY A 197 -1.58 -1.18 26.76
CA GLY A 197 -1.42 -2.61 26.53
C GLY A 197 -2.35 -3.22 25.47
N THR A 198 -3.22 -2.41 24.85
CA THR A 198 -4.16 -2.85 23.81
C THR A 198 -3.67 -2.42 22.43
N PRO A 199 -3.41 -3.35 21.50
CA PRO A 199 -3.11 -3.01 20.12
C PRO A 199 -4.29 -2.29 19.46
N THR A 200 -4.00 -1.30 18.63
CA THR A 200 -4.98 -0.49 17.92
C THR A 200 -4.78 -0.66 16.41
N VAL A 201 -4.30 0.37 15.73
CA VAL A 201 -4.01 0.41 14.30
C VAL A 201 -2.63 1.03 14.05
N TRP A 202 -2.40 1.62 12.88
CA TRP A 202 -1.08 2.14 12.47
C TRP A 202 -1.13 3.63 12.17
N CYS A 203 0.02 4.27 12.26
CA CYS A 203 0.25 5.59 11.71
C CYS A 203 0.51 5.49 10.20
N ALA A 204 0.35 6.61 9.48
CA ALA A 204 0.70 6.68 8.07
C ALA A 204 2.22 6.51 7.85
N GLN A 205 3.04 6.86 8.83
CA GLN A 205 4.49 6.66 8.83
C GLN A 205 4.98 6.22 10.22
N HIS A 206 5.97 5.33 10.22
CA HIS A 206 6.65 4.86 11.42
C HIS A 206 8.16 5.08 11.31
N HIS A 207 8.79 5.50 12.40
CA HIS A 207 10.22 5.78 12.44
C HIS A 207 11.04 4.55 12.02
N ALA A 208 12.06 4.77 11.18
CA ALA A 208 12.81 3.71 10.52
C ALA A 208 13.63 2.83 11.46
N GLU A 209 13.85 3.26 12.70
CA GLU A 209 14.68 2.54 13.67
C GLU A 209 13.86 2.09 14.88
N THR A 210 12.95 2.94 15.37
CA THR A 210 12.20 2.70 16.61
C THR A 210 10.81 2.12 16.36
N LEU A 211 10.35 2.13 15.11
CA LEU A 211 8.99 1.70 14.70
C LEU A 211 7.86 2.53 15.32
N ALA A 212 8.17 3.61 16.04
CA ALA A 212 7.18 4.50 16.64
C ALA A 212 6.49 5.36 15.57
N PRO A 213 5.22 5.76 15.77
CA PRO A 213 4.56 6.76 14.93
C PRO A 213 5.41 8.03 14.80
N VAL A 214 5.51 8.58 13.59
CA VAL A 214 6.32 9.77 13.33
C VAL A 214 5.63 10.71 12.35
N GLN A 215 5.93 12.00 12.47
CA GLN A 215 5.41 13.04 11.59
C GLN A 215 5.95 12.89 10.16
N ALA A 216 5.12 13.19 9.17
CA ALA A 216 5.56 13.39 7.79
C ALA A 216 5.62 14.88 7.43
N ARG A 217 4.63 15.37 6.68
CA ARG A 217 4.47 16.81 6.42
C ARG A 217 3.95 17.51 7.68
N SER A 218 4.01 18.85 7.73
CA SER A 218 3.58 19.61 8.91
C SER A 218 2.14 19.28 9.35
N TYR A 219 1.25 19.01 8.39
CA TYR A 219 -0.14 18.63 8.62
C TYR A 219 -0.39 17.12 8.76
N GLU A 220 0.66 16.30 8.87
CA GLU A 220 0.57 14.83 9.00
C GLU A 220 1.29 14.38 10.27
N LEU A 221 0.63 14.63 11.40
CA LEU A 221 1.14 14.39 12.74
C LEU A 221 1.15 12.88 13.09
N PRO A 222 1.99 12.45 14.05
CA PRO A 222 1.91 11.10 14.61
C PRO A 222 0.49 10.82 15.13
N SER A 223 -0.18 9.83 14.55
CA SER A 223 -1.61 9.61 14.77
C SER A 223 -2.00 8.17 14.42
N LEU A 224 -3.20 7.75 14.84
CA LEU A 224 -3.83 6.55 14.31
C LEU A 224 -4.47 6.92 12.96
N SER A 225 -4.00 6.31 11.87
CA SER A 225 -4.48 6.62 10.52
C SER A 225 -5.63 5.72 10.12
N GLY A 226 -6.82 6.29 9.90
CA GLY A 226 -7.99 5.53 9.47
C GLY A 226 -7.86 4.97 8.05
N ALA A 227 -7.32 5.75 7.11
CA ALA A 227 -7.23 5.34 5.70
C ALA A 227 -6.18 4.23 5.49
N GLU A 228 -4.97 4.41 6.00
CA GLU A 228 -3.87 3.46 5.77
C GLU A 228 -4.10 2.15 6.50
N SER A 229 -4.64 2.21 7.73
CA SER A 229 -4.93 1.03 8.54
C SER A 229 -5.99 0.13 7.91
N ALA A 230 -6.96 0.69 7.18
CA ALA A 230 -7.92 -0.11 6.43
C ALA A 230 -7.24 -0.92 5.32
N GLY A 231 -6.24 -0.34 4.65
CA GLY A 231 -5.41 -1.03 3.66
C GLY A 231 -4.56 -2.14 4.28
N ILE A 232 -3.92 -1.86 5.41
CA ILE A 232 -3.10 -2.82 6.16
C ILE A 232 -3.96 -4.02 6.61
N LEU A 233 -5.13 -3.78 7.21
CA LEU A 233 -6.02 -4.84 7.66
C LEU A 233 -6.47 -5.73 6.50
N ARG A 234 -6.84 -5.16 5.35
CA ARG A 234 -7.22 -5.94 4.16
C ARG A 234 -6.06 -6.81 3.67
N PHE A 235 -4.84 -6.29 3.68
CA PHE A 235 -3.67 -7.08 3.32
C PHE A 235 -3.45 -8.24 4.30
N LEU A 236 -3.45 -7.97 5.62
CA LEU A 236 -3.26 -9.00 6.64
C LEU A 236 -4.35 -10.08 6.61
N MET A 237 -5.61 -9.69 6.36
CA MET A 237 -6.74 -10.63 6.19
C MET A 237 -6.65 -11.46 4.91
N SER A 238 -5.86 -11.02 3.92
CA SER A 238 -5.66 -11.77 2.67
C SER A 238 -4.58 -12.85 2.77
N LEU A 239 -3.86 -12.94 3.90
CA LEU A 239 -2.83 -13.95 4.08
C LEU A 239 -3.49 -15.34 4.18
N PRO A 240 -3.04 -16.35 3.42
CA PRO A 240 -3.65 -17.68 3.43
C PRO A 240 -3.45 -18.40 4.77
N GLU A 241 -2.28 -18.21 5.39
CA GLU A 241 -1.89 -18.84 6.65
C GLU A 241 -1.37 -17.76 7.63
N PRO A 242 -2.26 -16.93 8.21
CA PRO A 242 -1.84 -15.88 9.12
C PRO A 242 -1.34 -16.47 10.45
N THR A 243 -0.25 -15.93 10.98
CA THR A 243 0.25 -16.31 12.31
C THR A 243 -0.73 -15.87 13.41
N PRO A 244 -0.67 -16.45 14.62
CA PRO A 244 -1.45 -15.98 15.77
C PRO A 244 -1.27 -14.47 16.04
N GLU A 245 -0.08 -13.93 15.83
CA GLU A 245 0.24 -12.51 15.98
C GLU A 245 -0.54 -11.67 14.95
N VAL A 246 -0.57 -12.10 13.69
CA VAL A 246 -1.35 -11.43 12.64
C VAL A 246 -2.84 -11.49 12.95
N VAL A 247 -3.35 -12.64 13.41
CA VAL A 247 -4.76 -12.77 13.80
C VAL A 247 -5.11 -11.82 14.94
N ARG A 248 -4.23 -11.70 15.96
CA ARG A 248 -4.40 -10.72 17.04
C ARG A 248 -4.39 -9.29 16.50
N ALA A 249 -3.45 -8.95 15.63
CA ALA A 249 -3.34 -7.62 15.02
C ALA A 249 -4.61 -7.24 14.24
N VAL A 250 -5.12 -8.16 13.42
CA VAL A 250 -6.36 -7.97 12.65
C VAL A 250 -7.57 -7.76 13.55
N ARG A 251 -7.74 -8.61 14.57
CA ARG A 251 -8.88 -8.50 15.50
C ARG A 251 -8.85 -7.18 16.27
N ALA A 252 -7.68 -6.79 16.75
CA ALA A 252 -7.48 -5.53 17.45
C ALA A 252 -7.79 -4.32 16.56
N GLY A 253 -7.27 -4.29 15.33
CA GLY A 253 -7.56 -3.20 14.40
C GLY A 253 -9.04 -3.15 13.99
N ALA A 254 -9.69 -4.30 13.79
CA ALA A 254 -11.12 -4.35 13.52
C ALA A 254 -11.96 -3.82 14.70
N ALA A 255 -11.60 -4.17 15.94
CA ALA A 255 -12.24 -3.64 17.14
C ALA A 255 -12.04 -2.12 17.26
N TRP A 256 -10.85 -1.62 16.93
CA TRP A 256 -10.60 -0.18 16.87
C TRP A 256 -11.48 0.52 15.83
N PHE A 257 -11.64 -0.01 14.62
CA PHE A 257 -12.52 0.58 13.61
C PHE A 257 -13.99 0.61 14.08
N ASP A 258 -14.46 -0.43 14.78
CA ASP A 258 -15.83 -0.42 15.32
C ASP A 258 -16.02 0.63 16.42
N ALA A 259 -15.02 0.82 17.29
CA ALA A 259 -15.06 1.81 18.36
C ALA A 259 -14.86 3.27 17.89
N ALA A 260 -14.03 3.49 16.86
CA ALA A 260 -13.66 4.82 16.38
C ALA A 260 -14.58 5.39 15.29
N LYS A 261 -15.62 4.65 14.89
CA LYS A 261 -16.54 5.07 13.83
C LYS A 261 -17.32 6.31 14.21
N ILE A 262 -17.54 7.19 13.23
CA ILE A 262 -18.33 8.41 13.36
C ILE A 262 -19.66 8.15 12.64
N GLU A 263 -20.76 8.22 13.40
CA GLU A 263 -22.12 7.98 12.90
C GLU A 263 -22.92 9.29 12.85
N GLY A 264 -23.94 9.33 12.01
CA GLY A 264 -24.84 10.49 11.91
C GLY A 264 -24.28 11.68 11.14
N TYR A 265 -23.20 11.49 10.39
CA TYR A 265 -22.58 12.52 9.56
C TYR A 265 -22.30 12.01 8.14
N ARG A 266 -22.28 12.93 7.18
CA ARG A 266 -21.87 12.70 5.80
C ARG A 266 -20.75 13.65 5.42
N TYR A 267 -19.68 13.10 4.85
CA TYR A 267 -18.63 13.87 4.21
C TYR A 267 -18.92 14.07 2.71
N ARG A 268 -18.93 15.32 2.25
CA ARG A 268 -18.96 15.68 0.83
C ARG A 268 -17.99 16.83 0.61
N ARG A 269 -16.96 16.59 -0.20
CA ARG A 269 -15.98 17.64 -0.53
C ARG A 269 -16.71 18.82 -1.17
N SER A 270 -16.64 19.98 -0.52
CA SER A 270 -17.23 21.23 -0.99
C SER A 270 -16.23 22.37 -0.85
N LYS A 271 -16.28 23.33 -1.76
CA LYS A 271 -15.50 24.58 -1.68
C LYS A 271 -16.27 25.70 -0.97
N THR A 272 -17.58 25.55 -0.83
CA THR A 272 -18.50 26.62 -0.42
C THR A 272 -19.36 26.23 0.78
N GLU A 273 -19.50 24.94 1.07
CA GLU A 273 -20.27 24.41 2.19
C GLU A 273 -19.35 23.66 3.17
N PRO A 274 -19.76 23.49 4.43
CA PRO A 274 -19.08 22.59 5.34
C PRO A 274 -18.96 21.20 4.73
N ALA A 275 -17.72 20.69 4.63
CA ALA A 275 -17.48 19.38 4.02
C ALA A 275 -18.08 18.22 4.83
N LEU A 276 -18.46 18.46 6.09
CA LEU A 276 -19.12 17.52 6.98
C LEU A 276 -20.50 18.07 7.37
N SER A 277 -21.55 17.27 7.17
CA SER A 277 -22.94 17.64 7.47
C SER A 277 -23.63 16.54 8.26
N LYS A 278 -24.62 16.89 9.10
CA LYS A 278 -25.41 15.90 9.85
C LYS A 278 -26.31 15.12 8.89
N ASP A 279 -26.30 13.80 9.01
CA ASP A 279 -27.13 12.87 8.25
C ASP A 279 -27.26 11.55 9.01
N SER A 280 -28.42 11.32 9.64
CA SER A 280 -28.67 10.10 10.44
C SER A 280 -28.79 8.83 9.60
N GLN A 281 -28.91 8.95 8.27
CA GLN A 281 -28.98 7.83 7.33
C GLN A 281 -27.65 7.58 6.62
N ALA A 282 -26.61 8.38 6.92
CA ALA A 282 -25.28 8.16 6.38
C ALA A 282 -24.64 6.90 6.96
N ARG A 283 -23.85 6.22 6.13
CA ARG A 283 -23.00 5.13 6.59
C ARG A 283 -21.94 5.68 7.54
N PRO A 284 -21.43 4.85 8.49
CA PRO A 284 -20.33 5.26 9.34
C PRO A 284 -19.13 5.76 8.52
N LEU A 285 -18.47 6.77 9.05
CA LEU A 285 -17.23 7.32 8.50
C LEU A 285 -16.11 7.26 9.53
N TRP A 286 -14.89 7.43 9.06
CA TRP A 286 -13.71 7.52 9.92
C TRP A 286 -12.91 8.75 9.54
N ALA A 287 -12.32 9.40 10.55
CA ALA A 287 -11.39 10.49 10.31
C ALA A 287 -10.10 9.94 9.67
N ARG A 288 -9.39 10.81 8.96
CA ARG A 288 -8.08 10.44 8.41
C ARG A 288 -7.07 10.19 9.52
N PHE A 289 -7.11 11.01 10.56
CA PHE A 289 -6.19 11.00 11.70
C PHE A 289 -6.97 11.04 13.01
N TYR A 290 -6.55 10.22 13.96
CA TYR A 290 -7.02 10.25 15.33
C TYR A 290 -5.82 10.43 16.28
N GLU A 291 -6.00 11.24 17.31
CA GLU A 291 -5.04 11.38 18.41
C GLU A 291 -4.82 10.00 19.05
N ILE A 292 -3.54 9.65 19.27
CA ILE A 292 -3.16 8.43 19.98
C ILE A 292 -3.65 8.57 21.43
N GLU A 293 -4.01 7.46 22.08
CA GLU A 293 -4.62 7.41 23.42
C GLU A 293 -6.11 7.77 23.42
N SER A 294 -6.48 8.98 23.01
CA SER A 294 -7.87 9.46 23.16
C SER A 294 -8.84 8.99 22.09
N ASN A 295 -8.33 8.56 20.92
CA ASN A 295 -9.14 8.30 19.72
C ASN A 295 -10.00 9.50 19.29
N ARG A 296 -9.60 10.73 19.64
CA ARG A 296 -10.26 11.93 19.15
C ARG A 296 -9.86 12.19 17.69
N PRO A 297 -10.80 12.40 16.76
CA PRO A 297 -10.47 12.90 15.43
C PRO A 297 -9.66 14.20 15.50
N ILE A 298 -8.56 14.27 14.75
CA ILE A 298 -7.72 15.47 14.67
C ILE A 298 -7.62 15.98 13.23
N PHE A 299 -7.43 17.29 13.10
CA PHE A 299 -7.28 18.00 11.84
C PHE A 299 -6.09 18.94 11.99
N SER A 300 -5.25 19.03 10.98
CA SER A 300 -4.10 19.94 11.01
C SER A 300 -3.97 20.66 9.69
N ASP A 301 -3.29 21.81 9.70
CA ASP A 301 -2.96 22.60 8.52
C ASP A 301 -1.44 22.83 8.45
N ARG A 302 -0.99 23.66 7.52
CA ARG A 302 0.43 23.88 7.23
C ARG A 302 1.22 24.45 8.41
N ASP A 303 0.55 25.03 9.41
CA ASP A 303 1.12 25.49 10.67
C ASP A 303 1.48 24.35 11.65
N GLY A 304 1.00 23.13 11.40
CA GLY A 304 1.34 21.93 12.16
C GLY A 304 0.67 21.84 13.53
N VAL A 305 -0.39 22.61 13.75
CA VAL A 305 -1.20 22.54 14.98
C VAL A 305 -2.38 21.58 14.75
N ALA A 306 -2.75 20.80 15.77
CA ALA A 306 -3.90 19.89 15.78
C ALA A 306 -5.02 20.37 16.71
#